data_AF-A0A1V5L7P8-F1
#
_entry.id   AF-A0A1V5L7P8-F1
#
_cell.length_a   1.000
_cell.length_b   1.000
_cell.length_c   1.000
_cell.angle_alpha   90.00
_cell.angle_beta   90.00
_cell.angle_gamma   90.00
#
_symmetry.space_group_name_H-M   'P 1'
#
loop_
_entity.id
_entity.type
_entity.pdbx_description
1 polymer ?
#
loop_
_entity_poly.entity_id
_entity_poly.type
_entity_poly.pdbx_seq_one_letter_code
_entity_poly.pdbx_strand_id
1 'polypeptide(L)'
;MKPSRKAPTPKPAPTNGTVKHIDALAAAAKVYVHDKERKTAGGHVSVDNGDALAQRLRGAALDAVYAEAAKVLETPEKELRAKYAHLNAGMQRMNLGNRIRANLNAK
;
A
#
# COMPACT_ATOMS: atom_id res chain seq x y z
N MET A 1 44.38 21.24 31.40
CA MET A 1 43.20 20.64 30.76
C MET A 1 42.20 21.74 30.39
N LYS A 2 41.87 21.92 29.11
CA LYS A 2 40.82 22.85 28.67
C LYS A 2 39.52 22.05 28.45
N PRO A 3 38.36 22.47 28.96
CA PRO A 3 37.11 21.76 28.72
C PRO A 3 36.64 21.97 27.27
N SER A 4 36.29 20.86 26.62
CA SER A 4 35.75 20.79 25.26
C SER A 4 34.43 21.57 25.15
N ARG A 5 34.30 22.45 24.15
CA ARG A 5 33.05 23.17 23.88
C ARG A 5 32.06 22.18 23.26
N LYS A 6 30.93 21.93 23.93
CA LYS A 6 29.80 21.18 23.37
C LYS A 6 29.33 21.85 22.07
N ALA A 7 29.16 21.05 21.01
CA ALA A 7 28.57 21.51 19.76
C ALA A 7 27.10 21.94 19.97
N PRO A 8 26.62 22.99 19.27
CA PRO A 8 25.22 23.38 19.33
C PRO A 8 24.35 22.29 18.67
N THR A 9 23.31 21.85 19.36
CA THR A 9 22.30 20.92 18.83
C THR A 9 21.55 21.57 17.66
N PRO A 10 21.21 20.81 16.59
CA PRO A 10 20.44 21.33 15.48
C PRO A 10 19.06 21.83 15.98
N LYS A 11 18.67 23.04 15.58
CA LYS A 11 17.30 23.53 15.80
C LYS A 11 16.31 22.62 15.06
N PRO A 12 15.17 22.24 15.67
CA PRO A 12 14.13 21.53 14.96
C PRO A 12 13.63 22.37 13.77
N ALA A 13 13.45 21.72 12.63
CA ALA A 13 12.96 22.35 11.41
C ALA A 13 11.60 23.05 11.65
N PRO A 14 11.34 24.20 11.00
CA PRO A 14 10.05 24.87 11.11
C PRO A 14 8.95 23.94 10.57
N THR A 15 8.01 23.55 11.43
CA THR A 15 6.78 22.87 11.05
C THR A 15 5.87 23.85 10.33
N ASN A 16 6.18 24.11 9.04
CA ASN A 16 5.32 24.91 8.18
C ASN A 16 3.94 24.25 8.10
N GLY A 17 2.92 25.03 8.48
CA GLY A 17 1.57 24.59 8.75
C GLY A 17 0.97 23.71 7.66
N THR A 18 0.55 22.51 8.04
CA THR A 18 -0.25 21.60 7.22
C THR A 18 -1.20 20.77 8.09
N VAL A 19 -1.88 21.41 9.03
CA VAL A 19 -2.88 20.75 9.90
C VAL A 19 -4.08 20.23 9.07
N LYS A 20 -4.34 20.77 7.88
CA LYS A 20 -5.41 20.29 6.98
C LYS A 20 -5.14 18.89 6.38
N HIS A 21 -3.89 18.42 6.37
CA HIS A 21 -3.58 17.11 5.78
C HIS A 21 -3.88 15.94 6.72
N ILE A 22 -3.71 16.11 8.04
CA ILE A 22 -3.86 15.02 9.01
C ILE A 22 -5.32 14.57 9.15
N ASP A 23 -6.28 15.49 9.12
CA ASP A 23 -7.70 15.14 9.22
C ASP A 23 -8.21 14.42 7.96
N ALA A 24 -7.74 14.86 6.78
CA ALA A 24 -8.04 14.18 5.51
C ALA A 24 -7.40 12.78 5.45
N LEU A 25 -6.17 12.62 5.95
CA LEU A 25 -5.50 11.33 6.08
C LEU A 25 -6.22 10.42 7.08
N ALA A 26 -6.70 10.95 8.20
CA ALA A 26 -7.47 10.20 9.20
C ALA A 26 -8.84 9.76 8.67
N ALA A 27 -9.50 10.59 7.84
CA ALA A 27 -10.74 10.22 7.16
C ALA A 27 -10.50 9.10 6.12
N ALA A 28 -9.42 9.19 5.34
CA ALA A 28 -9.03 8.14 4.39
C ALA A 28 -8.64 6.84 5.11
N ALA A 29 -8.00 6.92 6.28
CA ALA A 29 -7.61 5.77 7.09
C ALA A 29 -8.82 4.91 7.55
N LYS A 30 -10.01 5.52 7.73
CA LYS A 30 -11.24 4.80 8.12
C LYS A 30 -11.79 3.89 7.01
N VAL A 31 -11.38 4.10 5.76
CA VAL A 31 -11.82 3.29 4.61
C VAL A 31 -11.11 1.93 4.57
N TYR A 32 -9.92 1.85 5.18
CA TYR A 32 -9.13 0.63 5.15
C TYR A 32 -9.72 -0.45 6.07
N VAL A 33 -10.00 -1.61 5.49
CA VAL A 33 -10.50 -2.77 6.22
C VAL A 33 -9.32 -3.59 6.71
N HIS A 34 -9.33 -3.88 8.01
CA HIS A 34 -8.30 -4.65 8.69
C HIS A 34 -8.79 -6.08 8.92
N ASP A 35 -8.21 -7.04 8.22
CA ASP A 35 -8.49 -8.47 8.37
C ASP A 35 -7.73 -9.03 9.58
N LYS A 36 -8.38 -8.95 10.75
CA LYS A 36 -7.83 -9.36 12.06
C LYS A 36 -7.48 -10.85 12.15
N GLU A 37 -8.01 -11.67 11.25
CA GLU A 37 -7.78 -13.11 11.21
C GLU A 37 -6.50 -13.46 10.44
N ARG A 38 -6.21 -12.74 9.36
CA ARG A 38 -4.98 -12.93 8.56
C ARG A 38 -3.87 -12.00 9.01
N LYS A 39 -3.02 -12.51 9.91
CA LYS A 39 -1.79 -11.84 10.33
C LYS A 39 -0.61 -12.28 9.49
N THR A 40 0.26 -11.32 9.18
CA THR A 40 1.58 -11.60 8.60
C THR A 40 2.50 -12.23 9.65
N ALA A 41 3.60 -12.84 9.23
CA ALA A 41 4.59 -13.45 10.15
C ALA A 41 5.12 -12.47 11.21
N GLY A 42 5.11 -11.16 10.93
CA GLY A 42 5.46 -10.09 11.88
C GLY A 42 4.33 -9.65 12.82
N GLY A 43 3.18 -10.34 12.82
CA GLY A 43 2.03 -10.02 13.67
C GLY A 43 1.15 -8.87 13.16
N HIS A 44 1.50 -8.24 12.03
CA HIS A 44 0.69 -7.18 11.44
C HIS A 44 -0.55 -7.74 10.76
N VAL A 45 -1.67 -7.08 11.00
CA VAL A 45 -2.98 -7.36 10.39
C VAL A 45 -2.92 -7.04 8.90
N SER A 46 -3.53 -7.88 8.06
CA SER A 46 -3.66 -7.56 6.64
C SER A 46 -4.64 -6.40 6.45
N VAL A 47 -4.23 -5.39 5.68
CA VAL A 47 -5.02 -4.20 5.44
C VAL A 47 -5.33 -4.10 3.95
N ASP A 48 -6.59 -3.87 3.59
CA ASP A 48 -7.01 -3.57 2.23
C ASP A 48 -7.85 -2.29 2.17
N ASN A 49 -8.04 -1.74 0.96
CA ASN A 49 -8.77 -0.48 0.75
C ASN A 49 -10.29 -0.61 0.95
N GLY A 50 -10.86 -1.79 1.21
CA GLY A 50 -12.29 -1.97 1.43
C GLY A 50 -13.21 -1.70 0.22
N ASP A 51 -12.67 -1.33 -0.94
CA ASP A 51 -13.42 -1.00 -2.15
C ASP A 51 -14.06 -2.23 -2.80
N ALA A 52 -15.02 -2.02 -3.71
CA ALA A 52 -15.72 -3.11 -4.40
C ALA A 52 -14.75 -4.06 -5.13
N LEU A 53 -13.62 -3.53 -5.63
CA LEU A 53 -12.55 -4.32 -6.20
C LEU A 53 -11.79 -5.13 -5.15
N ALA A 54 -11.40 -4.55 -4.00
CA ALA A 54 -10.81 -5.32 -2.91
C ALA A 54 -11.74 -6.42 -2.41
N GLN A 55 -13.04 -6.14 -2.29
CA GLN A 55 -14.03 -7.14 -1.88
C GLN A 55 -14.10 -8.30 -2.87
N ARG A 56 -14.07 -8.03 -4.18
CA ARG A 56 -14.04 -9.07 -5.23
C ARG A 56 -12.74 -9.87 -5.22
N LEU A 57 -11.61 -9.22 -4.98
CA LEU A 57 -10.30 -9.86 -4.92
C LEU A 57 -10.03 -10.54 -3.56
N ARG A 58 -10.86 -10.28 -2.54
CA ARG A 58 -10.70 -10.84 -1.20
C ARG A 58 -10.97 -12.35 -1.24
N GLY A 59 -9.95 -13.13 -0.88
CA GLY A 59 -10.04 -14.60 -0.92
C GLY A 59 -9.80 -15.22 -2.30
N ALA A 60 -9.68 -14.42 -3.36
CA ALA A 60 -9.36 -14.93 -4.70
C ALA A 60 -7.94 -15.53 -4.75
N ALA A 61 -7.78 -16.61 -5.52
CA ALA A 61 -6.47 -17.18 -5.81
C ALA A 61 -5.59 -16.15 -6.53
N LEU A 62 -4.28 -16.18 -6.27
CA LEU A 62 -3.34 -15.23 -6.86
C LEU A 62 -3.37 -15.26 -8.40
N ASP A 63 -3.54 -16.45 -8.98
CA ASP A 63 -3.69 -16.64 -10.43
C ASP A 63 -4.93 -15.90 -10.98
N ALA A 64 -6.05 -15.93 -10.24
CA ALA A 64 -7.27 -15.21 -10.64
C ALA A 64 -7.05 -13.69 -10.63
N VAL A 65 -6.29 -13.18 -9.64
CA VAL A 65 -5.93 -11.75 -9.59
C VAL A 65 -5.06 -11.36 -10.78
N TYR A 66 -4.13 -12.22 -11.20
CA TYR A 66 -3.32 -11.97 -12.39
C TYR A 66 -4.14 -11.98 -13.68
N ALA A 67 -5.07 -12.92 -13.83
CA ALA A 67 -5.95 -12.98 -14.99
C ALA A 67 -6.85 -11.74 -15.08
N GLU A 68 -7.36 -11.25 -13.95
CA GLU A 68 -8.16 -10.02 -13.90
C GLU A 68 -7.30 -8.78 -14.19
N ALA A 69 -6.11 -8.69 -13.61
CA ALA A 69 -5.17 -7.61 -13.88
C ALA A 69 -4.75 -7.56 -15.35
N ALA A 70 -4.50 -8.71 -15.98
CA ALA A 70 -4.12 -8.79 -17.39
C ALA A 70 -5.22 -8.24 -18.31
N LYS A 71 -6.49 -8.53 -18.00
CA LYS A 71 -7.65 -8.02 -18.77
C LYS A 71 -7.79 -6.51 -18.64
N VAL A 72 -7.66 -5.96 -17.43
CA VAL A 72 -7.88 -4.51 -17.22
C VAL A 72 -6.67 -3.68 -17.66
N LEU A 73 -5.45 -4.17 -17.44
CA LEU A 73 -4.22 -3.46 -17.76
C LEU A 73 -3.72 -3.69 -19.18
N GLU A 74 -4.42 -4.52 -19.97
CA GLU A 74 -4.02 -4.91 -21.33
C GLU A 74 -2.56 -5.41 -21.40
N THR A 75 -2.07 -5.97 -20.29
CA THR A 75 -0.69 -6.45 -20.14
C THR A 75 -0.70 -7.97 -20.02
N PRO A 76 0.17 -8.71 -20.73
CA PRO A 76 0.23 -10.16 -20.60
C PRO A 76 0.48 -10.61 -19.15
N GLU A 77 -0.24 -11.63 -18.70
CA GLU A 77 -0.07 -12.19 -17.37
C GLU A 77 1.37 -12.64 -17.10
N LYS A 78 2.05 -13.21 -18.11
CA LYS A 78 3.45 -13.64 -17.99
C LYS A 78 4.38 -12.49 -17.60
N GLU A 79 4.14 -11.30 -18.16
CA GLU A 79 4.93 -10.10 -17.84
C GLU A 79 4.61 -9.58 -16.43
N LEU A 80 3.33 -9.58 -16.04
CA LEU A 80 2.92 -9.22 -14.69
C LEU A 80 3.53 -10.18 -13.65
N ARG A 81 3.50 -11.49 -13.91
CA ARG A 81 4.12 -12.51 -13.05
C ARG A 81 5.62 -12.31 -12.96
N ALA A 82 6.32 -12.13 -14.09
CA ALA A 82 7.76 -11.86 -14.08
C ALA A 82 8.09 -10.59 -13.29
N LYS A 83 7.30 -9.51 -13.48
CA LYS A 83 7.49 -8.24 -12.79
C LYS A 83 7.35 -8.34 -11.28
N TYR A 84 6.45 -9.19 -10.78
CA TYR A 84 6.17 -9.29 -9.34
C TYR A 84 6.61 -10.61 -8.70
N ALA A 85 7.31 -11.49 -9.44
CA ALA A 85 7.77 -12.80 -8.95
C ALA A 85 8.63 -12.72 -7.69
N HIS A 86 9.34 -11.60 -7.51
CA HIS A 86 10.20 -11.34 -6.35
C HIS A 86 9.45 -10.90 -5.09
N LEU A 87 8.13 -10.67 -5.18
CA LEU A 87 7.30 -10.22 -4.06
C LEU A 87 6.55 -11.39 -3.42
N ASN A 88 6.20 -11.27 -2.14
CA ASN A 88 5.29 -12.22 -1.51
C ASN A 88 3.84 -12.06 -2.04
N ALA A 89 3.02 -13.11 -1.93
CA ALA A 89 1.67 -13.14 -2.50
C ALA A 89 0.77 -11.97 -2.02
N GLY A 90 0.92 -11.51 -0.78
CA GLY A 90 0.19 -10.36 -0.26
C GLY A 90 0.56 -9.06 -0.99
N MET A 91 1.87 -8.81 -1.14
CA MET A 91 2.40 -7.66 -1.87
C MET A 91 2.06 -7.72 -3.36
N GLN A 92 2.04 -8.90 -3.97
CA GLN A 92 1.64 -9.07 -5.36
C GLN A 92 0.18 -8.63 -5.57
N ARG A 93 -0.75 -9.15 -4.74
CA ARG A 93 -2.17 -8.75 -4.79
C ARG A 93 -2.35 -7.25 -4.58
N MET A 94 -1.64 -6.66 -3.62
CA MET A 94 -1.71 -5.23 -3.34
C MET A 94 -1.28 -4.39 -4.55
N ASN A 95 -0.14 -4.73 -5.15
CA ASN A 95 0.38 -4.00 -6.31
C ASN A 95 -0.51 -4.14 -7.54
N LEU A 96 -1.02 -5.35 -7.83
CA LEU A 96 -1.96 -5.57 -8.92
C LEU A 96 -3.25 -4.79 -8.72
N GLY A 97 -3.84 -4.86 -7.52
CA GLY A 97 -5.06 -4.11 -7.19
C GLY A 97 -4.87 -2.61 -7.34
N ASN A 98 -3.74 -2.07 -6.89
CA ASN A 98 -3.42 -0.64 -7.04
C ASN A 98 -3.29 -0.22 -8.51
N ARG A 99 -2.68 -1.06 -9.36
CA ARG A 99 -2.61 -0.78 -10.81
C ARG A 99 -3.97 -0.81 -11.47
N ILE A 100 -4.82 -1.80 -11.13
CA ILE A 100 -6.16 -1.89 -11.69
C ILE A 100 -6.96 -0.63 -11.34
N ARG A 101 -6.92 -0.20 -10.07
CA ARG A 101 -7.57 1.06 -9.62
C ARG A 101 -7.05 2.27 -10.38
N ALA A 102 -5.73 2.38 -10.56
CA ALA A 102 -5.14 3.49 -11.29
C ALA A 102 -5.64 3.55 -12.75
N ASN A 103 -5.79 2.41 -13.43
CA ASN A 103 -6.33 2.36 -14.79
C ASN A 103 -7.83 2.73 -14.83
N LEU A 104 -8.63 2.21 -13.89
CA LEU A 104 -10.05 2.52 -13.80
C LEU A 104 -10.34 3.99 -13.48
N ASN A 105 -9.51 4.62 -12.63
CA ASN A 105 -9.69 6.03 -12.24
C ASN A 105 -9.07 7.02 -13.23
N ALA A 106 -8.22 6.56 -14.17
CA ALA A 106 -7.59 7.41 -15.17
C ALA A 106 -8.45 7.59 -16.44
N LYS A 107 -9.55 6.85 -16.56
CA LYS A 107 -10.57 7.01 -17.60
C LYS A 107 -11.72 7.86 -17.08
#